data_AF-A0A847BTL0-F1
#
_entry.id   AF-A0A847BTL0-F1
#
_cell.length_a   1.000
_cell.length_b   1.000
_cell.length_c   1.000
_cell.angle_alpha   90.00
_cell.angle_beta   90.00
_cell.angle_gamma   90.00
#
_symmetry.space_group_name_H-M   'P 1'
#
loop_
_entity.id
_entity.type
_entity.pdbx_description
1 polymer ?
#
loop_
_entity_poly.entity_id
_entity_poly.type
_entity_poly.pdbx_seq_one_letter_code
_entity_poly.pdbx_strand_id
1 'polypeptide(L)'
;MQKRTENEVFYNRIFETANLGICLTDKNGRFVVVNPAYCQIYGYEESELIGEHFTKIVPKEDKKKLQDLHDAFIKEGEDEIPREWSVEGKDGRPIQIVATAGRLDNIVGGPYKITTITDMSSAYEAKKLQKKQEALLIQQSKLAAMGEMLGAIAHQWRQPLNVINCTTLDLRIKKEMNILSDEVLDNAIKELNQMTSSMSKTIDDFMNFFRPNKTKAYFPLRD
;
A
#
# COMPACT_ATOMS: atom_id res chain seq x y z
N MET A 1 8.37 -6.16 -55.13
CA MET A 1 9.51 -5.92 -54.22
C MET A 1 9.24 -4.74 -53.27
N GLN A 2 8.76 -3.61 -53.76
CA GLN A 2 8.48 -2.40 -52.95
C GLN A 2 7.58 -2.61 -51.71
N LYS A 3 6.47 -3.35 -51.85
CA LYS A 3 5.55 -3.66 -50.74
C LYS A 3 6.17 -4.52 -49.61
N ARG A 4 7.20 -5.32 -49.90
CA ARG A 4 7.88 -6.16 -48.90
C ARG A 4 8.84 -5.32 -48.04
N THR A 5 9.57 -4.42 -48.68
CA THR A 5 10.46 -3.45 -48.02
C THR A 5 9.68 -2.43 -47.18
N GLU A 6 8.54 -1.95 -47.66
CA GLU A 6 7.67 -1.05 -46.88
C GLU A 6 7.11 -1.73 -45.62
N ASN A 7 6.72 -3.00 -45.72
CA ASN A 7 6.25 -3.77 -44.57
C ASN A 7 7.38 -4.03 -43.56
N GLU A 8 8.60 -4.37 -44.00
CA GLU A 8 9.76 -4.55 -43.11
C GLU A 8 10.10 -3.27 -42.34
N VAL A 9 10.11 -2.12 -43.02
CA VAL A 9 10.33 -0.82 -42.37
C VAL A 9 9.21 -0.49 -41.38
N PHE A 10 7.96 -0.82 -41.70
CA PHE A 10 6.82 -0.58 -40.83
C PHE A 10 6.87 -1.42 -39.54
N TYR A 11 7.12 -2.74 -39.66
CA TYR A 11 7.23 -3.62 -38.49
C TYR A 11 8.43 -3.25 -37.60
N ASN A 12 9.58 -2.93 -38.20
CA ASN A 12 10.75 -2.48 -37.44
C ASN A 12 10.45 -1.20 -36.65
N ARG A 13 9.75 -0.23 -37.25
CA ARG A 13 9.34 0.99 -36.53
C ARG A 13 8.42 0.70 -35.36
N ILE A 14 7.46 -0.21 -35.49
CA ILE A 14 6.58 -0.60 -34.37
C ILE A 14 7.43 -1.21 -33.24
N PHE A 15 8.35 -2.11 -33.60
CA PHE A 15 9.23 -2.76 -32.64
C PHE A 15 10.14 -1.76 -31.91
N GLU A 16 10.73 -0.80 -32.63
CA GLU A 16 11.64 0.22 -32.09
C GLU A 16 10.95 1.29 -31.25
N THR A 17 9.73 1.69 -31.60
CA THR A 17 8.99 2.77 -30.93
C THR A 17 8.10 2.30 -29.78
N ALA A 18 7.95 0.99 -29.61
CA ALA A 18 7.19 0.44 -28.50
C ALA A 18 7.85 0.80 -27.15
N ASN A 19 7.07 1.40 -26.25
CA ASN A 19 7.47 1.61 -24.84
C ASN A 19 7.38 0.33 -23.99
N LEU A 20 7.19 -0.82 -24.64
CA LEU A 20 7.15 -2.14 -24.03
C LEU A 20 8.49 -2.81 -24.34
N GLY A 21 9.15 -3.40 -23.36
CA GLY A 21 10.38 -4.14 -23.63
C GLY A 21 10.04 -5.43 -24.35
N ILE A 22 10.63 -5.66 -25.53
CA ILE A 22 10.38 -6.85 -26.34
C ILE A 22 11.73 -7.50 -26.63
N CYS A 23 11.82 -8.80 -26.38
CA CYS A 23 12.95 -9.61 -26.82
C CYS A 23 12.49 -10.89 -27.49
N LEU A 24 13.36 -11.42 -28.34
CA LEU A 24 13.23 -12.72 -28.96
C LEU A 24 14.41 -13.61 -28.52
N THR A 25 14.13 -14.81 -28.03
CA THR A 25 15.15 -15.81 -27.71
C THR A 25 15.02 -17.06 -28.57
N ASP A 26 16.16 -17.68 -28.90
CA ASP A 26 16.20 -18.97 -29.58
C ASP A 26 15.84 -20.13 -28.63
N LYS A 27 15.78 -21.35 -29.18
CA LYS A 27 15.55 -22.59 -28.41
C LYS A 27 16.54 -22.83 -27.26
N ASN A 28 17.72 -22.20 -27.30
CA ASN A 28 18.75 -22.31 -26.28
C ASN A 28 18.72 -21.13 -25.30
N GLY A 29 17.71 -20.26 -25.37
CA GLY A 29 17.60 -19.09 -24.50
C GLY A 29 18.57 -17.95 -24.84
N ARG A 30 19.13 -17.92 -26.05
CA ARG A 30 20.01 -16.83 -26.48
C ARG A 30 19.21 -15.71 -27.12
N PHE A 31 19.51 -14.46 -26.79
CA PHE A 31 18.86 -13.32 -27.42
C PHE A 31 19.19 -13.25 -28.91
N VAL A 32 18.16 -13.10 -29.72
CA VAL A 32 18.23 -12.97 -31.18
C VAL A 32 17.95 -11.53 -31.58
N VAL A 33 16.98 -10.90 -30.91
CA VAL A 33 16.60 -9.50 -31.10
C VAL A 33 16.13 -8.94 -29.76
N VAL A 34 16.44 -7.68 -29.48
CA VAL A 34 15.89 -6.89 -28.37
C VAL A 34 15.50 -5.51 -28.90
N ASN A 35 14.45 -4.91 -28.35
CA ASN A 35 14.08 -3.54 -28.73
C ASN A 35 14.75 -2.50 -27.79
N PRO A 36 14.73 -1.21 -28.17
CA PRO A 36 15.32 -0.14 -27.36
C PRO A 36 14.71 -0.05 -25.95
N ALA A 37 13.40 -0.27 -25.78
CA ALA A 37 12.76 -0.24 -24.48
C ALA A 37 13.28 -1.37 -23.56
N TYR A 38 13.52 -2.57 -24.09
CA TYR A 38 14.13 -3.67 -23.33
C TYR A 38 15.52 -3.28 -22.83
N CYS A 39 16.35 -2.72 -23.72
CA CYS A 39 17.68 -2.22 -23.41
C CYS A 39 17.64 -1.16 -22.30
N GLN A 40 16.71 -0.19 -22.40
CA GLN A 40 16.52 0.87 -21.42
C GLN A 40 16.09 0.35 -20.04
N ILE A 41 15.19 -0.64 -19.98
CA ILE A 41 14.72 -1.23 -18.73
C ILE A 41 15.90 -1.89 -18.00
N TYR A 42 16.70 -2.70 -18.67
CA TYR A 42 17.81 -3.41 -18.03
C TYR A 42 19.14 -2.63 -17.96
N GLY A 43 19.27 -1.54 -18.71
CA GLY A 43 20.49 -0.73 -18.78
C GLY A 43 21.63 -1.37 -19.59
N TYR A 44 21.29 -2.23 -20.56
CA TYR A 44 22.27 -2.84 -21.47
C TYR A 44 22.15 -2.23 -22.86
N GLU A 45 23.25 -2.24 -23.61
CA GLU A 45 23.21 -2.02 -25.05
C GLU A 45 22.77 -3.30 -25.78
N GLU A 46 22.10 -3.16 -26.93
CA GLU A 46 21.68 -4.31 -27.75
C GLU A 46 22.84 -5.27 -28.02
N SER A 47 23.98 -4.73 -28.45
CA SER A 47 25.19 -5.51 -28.75
C SER A 47 25.74 -6.34 -27.58
N GLU A 48 25.39 -6.00 -26.33
CA GLU A 48 25.79 -6.73 -25.13
C GLU A 48 24.82 -7.86 -24.75
N LEU A 49 23.64 -7.87 -25.37
CA LEU A 49 22.58 -8.86 -25.16
C LEU A 49 22.52 -9.85 -26.31
N ILE A 50 22.65 -9.42 -27.57
CA ILE A 50 22.53 -10.32 -28.72
C ILE A 50 23.55 -11.48 -28.62
N GLY A 51 23.06 -12.71 -28.73
CA GLY A 51 23.83 -13.95 -28.61
C GLY A 51 24.09 -14.41 -27.17
N GLU A 52 23.94 -13.53 -26.18
CA GLU A 52 24.05 -13.87 -24.76
C GLU A 52 22.82 -14.62 -24.27
N HIS A 53 23.01 -15.38 -23.19
CA HIS A 53 21.94 -16.17 -22.59
C HIS A 53 21.05 -15.32 -21.68
N PHE A 54 19.73 -15.49 -21.73
CA PHE A 54 18.77 -14.66 -20.97
C PHE A 54 18.99 -14.70 -19.44
N THR A 55 19.61 -15.75 -18.90
CA THR A 55 19.98 -15.84 -17.48
C THR A 55 21.01 -14.79 -17.04
N LYS A 56 21.55 -13.98 -17.95
CA LYS A 56 22.39 -12.81 -17.64
C LYS A 56 21.65 -11.73 -16.83
N ILE A 57 20.35 -11.55 -17.09
CA ILE A 57 19.47 -10.56 -16.42
C ILE A 57 18.69 -11.16 -15.23
N VAL A 58 18.97 -12.41 -14.88
CA VAL A 58 18.23 -13.16 -13.85
C VAL A 58 19.10 -13.28 -12.59
N PRO A 59 18.58 -12.99 -11.39
CA PRO A 59 19.27 -13.23 -10.14
C PRO A 59 19.73 -14.67 -10.01
N LYS A 60 20.91 -14.89 -9.42
CA LYS A 60 21.55 -16.23 -9.36
C LYS A 60 20.65 -17.32 -8.80
N GLU A 61 19.81 -16.98 -7.82
CA GLU A 61 18.89 -17.88 -7.13
C GLU A 61 17.77 -18.39 -8.06
N ASP A 62 17.34 -17.57 -9.02
CA ASP A 62 16.22 -17.88 -9.90
C ASP A 62 16.64 -18.44 -11.27
N LYS A 63 17.95 -18.43 -11.60
CA LYS A 63 18.46 -18.87 -12.92
C LYS A 63 17.99 -20.27 -13.31
N LYS A 64 18.10 -21.23 -12.40
CA LYS A 64 17.73 -22.63 -12.68
C LYS A 64 16.22 -22.77 -12.90
N LYS A 65 15.43 -22.16 -12.03
CA LYS A 65 13.96 -22.18 -12.12
C LYS A 65 13.47 -21.58 -13.44
N LEU A 66 14.02 -20.44 -13.84
CA LEU A 66 13.68 -19.78 -15.11
C LEU A 66 14.18 -20.56 -16.33
N GLN A 67 15.33 -21.23 -16.23
CA GLN A 67 15.78 -22.16 -17.29
C GLN A 67 14.79 -23.30 -17.49
N ASP A 68 14.40 -23.97 -16.39
CA ASP A 68 13.49 -25.12 -16.46
C ASP A 68 12.13 -24.71 -17.06
N LEU A 69 11.64 -23.51 -16.72
CA LEU A 69 10.42 -22.93 -17.30
C LEU A 69 10.58 -22.60 -18.79
N HIS A 70 11.71 -22.01 -19.19
CA HIS A 70 11.99 -21.74 -20.60
C HIS A 70 12.02 -23.04 -21.42
N ASP A 71 12.70 -24.07 -20.92
CA ASP A 71 12.84 -25.35 -21.61
C ASP A 71 11.51 -26.09 -21.73
N ALA A 72 10.67 -26.03 -20.69
CA ALA A 72 9.31 -26.56 -20.73
C ALA A 72 8.45 -25.81 -21.77
N PHE A 73 8.50 -24.48 -21.77
CA PHE A 73 7.75 -23.64 -22.71
C PHE A 73 8.09 -23.95 -24.18
N ILE A 74 9.39 -24.05 -24.51
CA ILE A 74 9.85 -24.39 -25.87
C ILE A 74 9.43 -25.81 -26.27
N LYS A 75 9.29 -26.76 -25.33
CA LYS A 75 8.88 -28.13 -25.63
C LYS A 75 7.36 -28.28 -25.76
N GLU A 76 6.60 -27.72 -24.82
CA GLU A 76 5.18 -28.00 -24.64
C GLU A 76 4.27 -27.01 -25.41
N GLY A 77 4.75 -25.78 -25.67
CA GLY A 77 4.07 -24.82 -26.55
C GLY A 77 2.82 -24.16 -25.96
N GLU A 78 2.68 -24.11 -24.63
CA GLU A 78 1.59 -23.39 -23.98
C GLU A 78 1.92 -21.89 -23.83
N ASP A 79 0.95 -21.01 -24.11
CA ASP A 79 1.10 -19.57 -23.86
C ASP A 79 1.25 -19.29 -22.35
N GLU A 80 2.23 -18.48 -21.98
CA GLU A 80 2.46 -18.14 -20.56
C GLU A 80 1.49 -17.04 -20.10
N ILE A 81 0.74 -17.30 -19.03
CA ILE A 81 0.02 -16.25 -18.28
C ILE A 81 1.04 -15.21 -17.80
N PRO A 82 0.71 -13.89 -17.84
CA PRO A 82 1.58 -12.85 -17.31
C PRO A 82 2.04 -13.17 -15.88
N ARG A 83 3.35 -13.11 -15.63
CA ARG A 83 3.94 -13.37 -14.29
C ARG A 83 4.86 -12.23 -13.86
N GLU A 84 4.81 -11.94 -12.57
CA GLU A 84 5.74 -11.01 -11.93
C GLU A 84 7.09 -11.69 -11.68
N TRP A 85 8.16 -10.98 -12.02
CA TRP A 85 9.53 -11.43 -11.85
C TRP A 85 10.39 -10.34 -11.23
N SER A 86 11.31 -10.75 -10.37
CA SER A 86 12.42 -9.93 -9.91
C SER A 86 13.62 -10.23 -10.77
N VAL A 87 14.06 -9.23 -11.54
CA VAL A 87 15.20 -9.33 -12.45
C VAL A 87 16.28 -8.33 -12.06
N GLU A 88 17.47 -8.45 -12.65
CA GLU A 88 18.64 -7.63 -12.30
C GLU A 88 19.11 -6.85 -13.54
N GLY A 89 19.27 -5.53 -13.38
CA GLY A 89 19.87 -4.67 -14.39
C GLY A 89 21.39 -4.84 -14.47
N LYS A 90 22.01 -4.21 -15.48
CA LYS A 90 23.48 -4.23 -15.67
C LYS A 90 24.28 -3.73 -14.47
N ASP A 91 23.73 -2.76 -13.75
CA ASP A 91 24.30 -2.14 -12.55
C ASP A 91 24.00 -2.91 -11.25
N GLY A 92 23.34 -4.07 -11.35
CA GLY A 92 22.92 -4.86 -10.19
C GLY A 92 21.61 -4.38 -9.55
N ARG A 93 20.92 -3.38 -10.12
CA ARG A 93 19.67 -2.89 -9.56
C ARG A 93 18.56 -3.95 -9.68
N PRO A 94 17.79 -4.22 -8.62
CA PRO A 94 16.62 -5.08 -8.74
C PRO A 94 15.51 -4.34 -9.49
N ILE A 95 14.91 -5.01 -10.47
CA ILE A 95 13.80 -4.47 -11.26
C ILE A 95 12.63 -5.44 -11.11
N GLN A 96 11.47 -4.90 -10.75
CA GLN A 96 10.23 -5.67 -10.73
C GLN A 96 9.56 -5.54 -12.08
N ILE A 97 9.38 -6.65 -12.78
CA ILE A 97 8.74 -6.67 -14.09
C ILE A 97 7.53 -7.59 -14.11
N VAL A 98 6.60 -7.34 -15.01
CA VAL A 98 5.65 -8.34 -15.48
C VAL A 98 6.12 -8.81 -16.85
N ALA A 99 6.31 -10.12 -17.00
CA ALA A 99 6.69 -10.74 -18.26
C ALA A 99 5.56 -11.63 -18.77
N THR A 100 5.32 -11.55 -20.07
CA THR A 100 4.43 -12.45 -20.82
C THR A 100 5.21 -13.00 -22.00
N ALA A 101 5.01 -14.28 -22.32
CA ALA A 101 5.71 -14.89 -23.43
C ALA A 101 4.77 -15.64 -24.37
N GLY A 102 5.11 -15.56 -25.65
CA GLY A 102 4.46 -16.29 -26.73
C GLY A 102 5.47 -17.10 -27.52
N ARG A 103 5.01 -18.18 -28.16
CA ARG A 103 5.85 -19.04 -28.98
C ARG A 103 5.62 -18.72 -30.46
N LEU A 104 6.72 -18.54 -31.19
CA LEU A 104 6.69 -18.32 -32.64
C LEU A 104 7.24 -19.57 -33.34
N ASP A 105 6.36 -20.33 -33.97
CA ASP A 105 6.72 -21.48 -34.80
C ASP A 105 6.89 -21.08 -36.29
N ASN A 106 7.55 -21.95 -37.06
CA ASN A 106 7.69 -21.85 -38.53
C ASN A 106 8.44 -20.60 -39.05
N ILE A 107 9.33 -20.01 -38.23
CA ILE A 107 10.30 -19.00 -38.67
C ILE A 107 11.61 -19.70 -39.07
N VAL A 108 12.28 -19.21 -40.12
CA VAL A 108 13.60 -19.71 -40.54
C VAL A 108 14.57 -19.58 -39.36
N GLY A 109 15.10 -20.70 -38.87
CA GLY A 109 15.99 -20.74 -37.70
C GLY A 109 15.44 -21.47 -36.47
N GLY A 110 14.16 -21.87 -36.49
CA GLY A 110 13.54 -22.71 -35.46
C GLY A 110 12.47 -22.00 -34.64
N PRO A 111 11.91 -22.65 -33.61
CA PRO A 111 10.95 -21.99 -32.73
C PRO A 111 11.66 -20.91 -31.91
N TYR A 112 11.04 -19.74 -31.84
CA TYR A 112 11.51 -18.61 -31.03
C TYR A 112 10.52 -18.33 -29.91
N LYS A 113 11.03 -17.85 -28.78
CA LYS A 113 10.20 -17.31 -27.69
C LYS A 113 10.22 -15.79 -27.80
N ILE A 114 9.05 -15.18 -27.99
CA ILE A 114 8.88 -13.74 -27.82
C ILE A 114 8.52 -13.48 -26.37
N THR A 115 9.20 -12.54 -25.73
CA THR A 115 8.87 -12.11 -24.36
C THR A 115 8.68 -10.61 -24.35
N THR A 116 7.53 -10.20 -23.84
CA THR A 116 7.20 -8.81 -23.58
C THR A 116 7.31 -8.54 -22.10
N ILE A 117 7.94 -7.43 -21.74
CA ILE A 117 8.14 -7.03 -20.35
C ILE A 117 7.67 -5.60 -20.10
N THR A 118 7.10 -5.41 -18.92
CA THR A 118 6.69 -4.10 -18.41
C THR A 118 7.37 -3.86 -17.07
N ASP A 119 8.05 -2.73 -16.93
CA ASP A 119 8.63 -2.29 -15.66
C ASP A 119 7.51 -1.82 -14.70
N MET A 120 7.48 -2.40 -13.51
CA MET A 120 6.48 -2.14 -12.48
C MET A 120 6.99 -1.19 -11.38
N SER A 121 8.22 -0.68 -11.51
CA SER A 121 8.85 0.17 -10.48
C SER A 121 8.00 1.39 -10.15
N SER A 122 7.55 2.13 -11.17
CA SER A 122 6.72 3.33 -11.00
C SER A 122 5.35 3.01 -10.38
N ALA A 123 4.73 1.90 -10.79
CA ALA A 123 3.45 1.44 -10.25
C ALA A 123 3.56 1.06 -8.77
N TYR A 124 4.66 0.40 -8.40
CA TYR A 124 4.91 0.01 -7.00
C TYR A 124 5.14 1.23 -6.11
N GLU A 125 5.93 2.20 -6.57
CA GLU A 125 6.13 3.47 -5.86
C GLU A 125 4.82 4.24 -5.66
N ALA A 126 4.00 4.35 -6.71
CA ALA A 126 2.69 4.99 -6.64
C ALA A 126 1.78 4.29 -5.61
N LYS A 127 1.73 2.95 -5.63
CA LYS A 127 0.94 2.16 -4.67
C LYS A 127 1.44 2.34 -3.24
N LYS A 128 2.75 2.43 -3.03
CA LYS A 128 3.36 2.68 -1.71
C LYS A 128 3.03 4.09 -1.20
N LEU A 129 3.05 5.09 -2.08
CA LEU A 129 2.67 6.46 -1.74
C LEU A 129 1.17 6.55 -1.38
N GLN A 130 0.31 5.89 -2.17
CA GLN A 130 -1.13 5.82 -1.93
C GLN A 130 -1.44 5.22 -0.55
N LYS A 131 -0.82 4.08 -0.19
CA LYS A 131 -0.99 3.47 1.14
C LYS A 131 -0.58 4.40 2.28
N LYS A 132 0.49 5.19 2.10
CA LYS A 132 0.90 6.19 3.09
C LYS A 132 -0.13 7.31 3.23
N GLN A 133 -0.67 7.80 2.12
CA GLN A 133 -1.71 8.83 2.12
C GLN A 133 -3.00 8.33 2.78
N GLU A 134 -3.41 7.09 2.49
CA GLU A 134 -4.58 6.46 3.11
C GLU A 134 -4.40 6.33 4.63
N ALA A 135 -3.24 5.87 5.09
CA ALA A 135 -2.93 5.81 6.52
C ALA A 135 -2.99 7.20 7.19
N LEU A 136 -2.50 8.24 6.51
CA LEU A 136 -2.57 9.61 6.99
C LEU A 136 -4.01 10.13 7.04
N LEU A 137 -4.84 9.82 6.05
CA LEU A 137 -6.26 10.18 6.02
C LEU A 137 -7.03 9.51 7.16
N ILE A 138 -6.77 8.22 7.42
CA ILE A 138 -7.35 7.51 8.57
C ILE A 138 -6.95 8.20 9.89
N GLN A 139 -5.68 8.60 10.01
CA GLN A 139 -5.20 9.32 11.19
C GLN A 139 -5.85 10.71 11.33
N GLN A 140 -6.00 11.46 10.24
CA GLN A 140 -6.68 12.77 10.24
C GLN A 140 -8.16 12.63 10.60
N SER A 141 -8.86 11.65 10.03
CA SER A 141 -10.25 11.34 10.36
C SER A 141 -10.40 11.03 11.85
N LYS A 142 -9.49 10.22 12.42
CA LYS A 142 -9.44 9.94 13.86
C LYS A 142 -9.23 11.22 14.68
N LEU A 143 -8.30 12.09 14.28
CA LEU A 143 -8.05 13.36 14.97
C LEU A 143 -9.25 14.33 14.87
N ALA A 144 -9.96 14.37 13.74
CA ALA A 144 -11.15 15.20 13.57
C ALA A 144 -12.28 14.73 14.50
N ALA A 145 -12.58 13.43 14.51
CA ALA A 145 -13.53 12.83 15.44
C ALA A 145 -13.14 13.07 16.92
N MET A 146 -11.84 13.02 17.23
CA MET A 146 -11.33 13.40 18.56
C MET A 146 -11.64 14.86 18.90
N GLY A 147 -11.46 15.78 17.94
CA GLY A 147 -11.76 17.19 18.12
C GLY A 147 -13.24 17.45 18.43
N GLU A 148 -14.14 16.81 17.67
CA GLU A 148 -15.59 16.91 17.93
C GLU A 148 -15.96 16.37 19.31
N MET A 149 -15.40 15.23 19.70
CA MET A 149 -15.65 14.63 21.01
C MET A 149 -15.10 15.47 22.16
N LEU A 150 -13.89 16.03 22.03
CA LEU A 150 -13.32 16.98 22.99
C LEU A 150 -14.20 18.22 23.14
N GLY A 151 -14.79 18.70 22.04
CA GLY A 151 -15.78 19.76 22.06
C GLY A 151 -17.00 19.38 22.91
N ALA A 152 -17.57 18.20 22.69
CA ALA A 152 -18.70 17.69 23.47
C ALA A 152 -18.37 17.55 24.97
N ILE A 153 -17.17 17.05 25.31
CA ILE A 153 -16.72 16.93 26.71
C ILE A 153 -16.54 18.30 27.36
N ALA A 154 -15.93 19.25 26.65
CA ALA A 154 -15.78 20.62 27.16
C ALA A 154 -17.15 21.25 27.44
N HIS A 155 -18.15 20.98 26.60
CA HIS A 155 -19.54 21.38 26.87
C HIS A 155 -20.12 20.69 28.11
N GLN A 156 -19.95 19.38 28.24
CA GLN A 156 -20.42 18.62 29.40
C GLN A 156 -19.77 19.07 30.71
N TRP A 157 -18.52 19.54 30.70
CA TRP A 157 -17.83 20.04 31.90
C TRP A 157 -18.31 21.42 32.36
N ARG A 158 -18.78 22.28 31.44
CA ARG A 158 -19.33 23.58 31.83
C ARG A 158 -20.54 23.43 32.75
N GLN A 159 -21.34 22.36 32.60
CA GLN A 159 -22.53 22.13 33.43
C GLN A 159 -22.20 21.93 34.92
N PRO A 160 -21.41 20.92 35.34
CA PRO A 160 -21.04 20.73 36.75
C PRO A 160 -20.19 21.90 37.28
N LEU A 161 -19.33 22.51 36.47
CA LEU A 161 -18.60 23.72 36.88
C LEU A 161 -19.54 24.87 37.23
N ASN A 162 -20.59 25.09 36.44
CA ASN A 162 -21.60 26.12 36.73
C ASN A 162 -22.37 25.79 38.00
N VAL A 163 -22.74 24.52 38.21
CA VAL A 163 -23.40 24.08 39.46
C VAL A 163 -22.49 24.33 40.66
N ILE A 164 -21.23 23.91 40.60
CA ILE A 164 -20.23 24.14 41.66
C ILE A 164 -20.13 25.64 41.99
N ASN A 165 -20.02 26.48 40.96
CA ASN A 165 -19.94 27.93 41.15
C ASN A 165 -21.22 28.50 41.78
N CYS A 166 -22.40 28.11 41.29
CA CYS A 166 -23.69 28.54 41.85
C CYS A 166 -23.87 28.09 43.30
N THR A 167 -23.60 26.83 43.63
CA THR A 167 -23.69 26.30 45.00
C THR A 167 -22.72 27.02 45.93
N THR A 168 -21.50 27.34 45.46
CA THR A 168 -20.53 28.11 46.25
C THR A 168 -21.01 29.53 46.52
N LEU A 169 -21.60 30.20 45.51
CA LEU A 169 -22.20 31.53 45.68
C LEU A 169 -23.40 31.51 46.63
N ASP A 170 -24.28 30.51 46.51
CA ASP A 170 -25.44 30.33 47.40
C ASP A 170 -25.00 30.13 48.86
N LEU A 171 -24.01 29.27 49.10
CA LEU A 171 -23.42 29.08 50.44
C LEU A 171 -22.86 30.38 51.01
N ARG A 172 -22.17 31.17 50.19
CA ARG A 172 -21.62 32.47 50.62
C ARG A 172 -22.72 33.45 51.01
N ILE A 173 -23.77 33.56 50.20
CA ILE A 173 -24.91 34.45 50.48
C ILE A 173 -25.61 34.01 51.78
N LYS A 174 -25.89 32.72 51.94
CA LYS A 174 -26.51 32.19 53.17
C LYS A 174 -25.66 32.42 54.41
N LYS A 175 -24.33 32.36 54.28
CA LYS A 175 -23.40 32.71 55.35
C LYS A 175 -23.46 34.20 55.70
N GLU A 176 -23.43 35.08 54.69
CA GLU A 176 -23.52 36.54 54.89
C GLU A 176 -24.86 36.96 55.53
N MET A 177 -25.94 36.24 55.22
CA MET A 177 -27.27 36.43 55.83
C MET A 177 -27.42 35.75 57.20
N ASN A 178 -26.40 35.03 57.68
CA ASN A 178 -26.41 34.30 58.95
C ASN A 178 -27.53 33.22 59.06
N ILE A 179 -27.91 32.64 57.91
CA ILE A 179 -28.95 31.58 57.79
C ILE A 179 -28.37 30.23 57.35
N LEU A 180 -27.05 30.10 57.32
CA LEU A 180 -26.37 28.86 56.95
C LEU A 180 -26.42 27.87 58.13
N SER A 181 -27.22 26.81 58.00
CA SER A 181 -27.22 25.69 58.94
C SER A 181 -26.24 24.59 58.51
N ASP A 182 -25.84 23.74 59.46
CA ASP A 182 -24.98 22.57 59.18
C ASP A 182 -25.63 21.62 58.17
N GLU A 183 -26.96 21.44 58.23
CA GLU A 183 -27.70 20.61 57.27
C GLU A 183 -27.62 21.16 55.84
N VAL A 184 -27.69 22.49 55.66
CA VAL A 184 -27.54 23.12 54.34
C VAL A 184 -26.11 22.98 53.83
N LEU A 185 -25.12 23.13 54.72
CA LEU A 185 -23.71 22.97 54.40
C LEU A 185 -23.40 21.53 53.95
N ASP A 186 -23.87 20.52 54.70
CA ASP A 186 -23.66 19.11 54.38
C ASP A 186 -24.30 18.72 53.04
N ASN A 187 -25.52 19.22 52.78
CA ASN A 187 -26.20 18.99 51.51
C ASN A 187 -25.44 19.61 50.32
N ALA A 188 -24.93 20.83 50.49
CA ALA A 188 -24.14 21.48 49.45
C ALA A 188 -22.80 20.76 49.21
N ILE A 189 -22.11 20.33 50.26
CA ILE A 189 -20.87 19.52 50.14
C ILE A 189 -21.16 18.21 49.38
N LYS A 190 -22.30 17.55 49.67
CA LYS A 190 -22.71 16.34 48.97
C LYS A 190 -22.95 16.58 47.48
N GLU A 191 -23.62 17.69 47.12
CA GLU A 191 -23.85 18.08 45.73
C GLU A 191 -22.53 18.39 44.99
N LEU A 192 -21.62 19.14 45.62
CA LEU A 192 -20.29 19.44 45.07
C LEU A 192 -19.45 18.18 44.82
N ASN A 193 -19.48 17.23 45.75
CA ASN A 193 -18.80 15.94 45.61
C ASN A 193 -19.40 15.10 44.47
N GLN A 194 -20.73 15.10 44.32
CA GLN A 194 -21.41 14.44 43.21
C GLN A 194 -21.01 15.04 41.86
N MET A 195 -20.97 16.37 41.73
CA MET A 195 -20.54 17.05 40.49
C MET A 195 -19.08 16.72 40.15
N THR A 196 -18.20 16.74 41.14
CA THR A 196 -16.77 16.40 40.96
C THR A 196 -16.59 14.94 40.53
N SER A 197 -17.33 14.02 41.15
CA SER A 197 -17.33 12.60 40.77
C SER A 197 -17.87 12.38 39.35
N SER A 198 -18.93 13.10 38.97
CA SER A 198 -19.47 13.04 37.62
C SER A 198 -18.47 13.53 36.58
N MET A 199 -17.75 14.64 36.85
CA MET A 199 -16.69 15.13 35.96
C MET A 199 -15.56 14.10 35.79
N SER A 200 -15.14 13.45 36.88
CA SER A 200 -14.12 12.40 36.85
C SER A 200 -14.57 11.21 36.00
N LYS A 201 -15.81 10.75 36.16
CA LYS A 201 -16.35 9.64 35.37
C LYS A 201 -16.36 9.95 33.87
N THR A 202 -16.72 11.17 33.48
CA THR A 202 -16.65 11.60 32.07
C THR A 202 -15.22 11.55 31.51
N ILE A 203 -14.21 11.90 32.31
CA ILE A 203 -12.79 11.74 31.93
C ILE A 203 -12.43 10.28 31.72
N ASP A 204 -12.83 9.41 32.65
CA ASP A 204 -12.52 7.98 32.57
C ASP A 204 -13.20 7.31 31.36
N ASP A 205 -14.47 7.63 31.10
CA ASP A 205 -15.21 7.13 29.95
C ASP A 205 -14.53 7.56 28.63
N PHE A 206 -14.04 8.79 28.56
CA PHE A 206 -13.23 9.27 27.44
C PHE A 206 -11.91 8.50 27.30
N MET A 207 -11.16 8.33 28.39
CA MET A 207 -9.88 7.62 28.37
C MET A 207 -10.03 6.13 27.98
N ASN A 208 -11.12 5.49 28.43
CA ASN A 208 -11.45 4.10 28.11
C ASN A 208 -11.84 3.92 26.64
N PHE A 209 -12.47 4.91 26.01
CA PHE A 209 -12.77 4.87 24.57
C PHE A 209 -11.50 4.79 23.69
N PHE A 210 -10.40 5.45 24.10
CA PHE A 210 -9.12 5.43 23.36
C PHE A 210 -8.23 4.23 23.68
N ARG A 211 -8.48 3.58 24.82
CA ARG A 211 -7.79 2.36 25.24
C ARG A 211 -8.85 1.30 25.53
N PRO A 212 -9.49 0.73 24.50
CA PRO A 212 -10.37 -0.40 24.73
C PRO A 212 -9.55 -1.47 25.43
N ASN A 213 -9.98 -1.82 26.64
CA ASN A 213 -9.37 -2.86 27.44
C ASN A 213 -9.22 -4.10 26.53
N LYS A 214 -7.99 -4.54 26.27
CA LYS A 214 -7.66 -5.59 25.27
C LYS A 214 -8.05 -7.00 25.73
N THR A 215 -9.07 -7.14 26.57
CA THR A 215 -9.58 -8.45 26.98
C THR A 215 -10.53 -8.97 25.91
N LYS A 216 -10.03 -9.88 25.08
CA LYS A 216 -10.84 -10.67 24.15
C LYS A 216 -11.93 -11.40 24.93
N ALA A 217 -13.20 -11.08 24.71
CA ALA A 217 -14.31 -11.87 25.19
C ALA A 217 -14.53 -13.05 24.20
N TYR A 218 -14.50 -14.27 24.71
CA TYR A 218 -14.81 -15.47 23.94
C TYR A 218 -16.33 -15.55 23.77
N PHE A 219 -16.82 -15.46 22.54
CA PHE A 219 -18.23 -15.65 22.22
C PHE A 219 -18.42 -17.04 21.61
N PRO A 220 -18.99 -18.02 22.33
CA PRO A 220 -19.37 -19.28 21.72
C PRO A 220 -20.56 -19.03 20.79
N LEU A 221 -20.38 -19.32 19.49
CA LEU A 221 -21.49 -19.46 18.56
C LEU A 221 -22.25 -20.73 18.98
N ARG A 222 -23.54 -20.59 19.27
CA ARG A 222 -24.43 -21.75 19.42
C ARG A 222 -24.77 -22.24 18.02
N ASP A 223 -24.58 -23.54 17.81
CA ASP A 223 -25.03 -24.27 16.62
C ASP A 223 -26.55 -24.17 16.42
#